data_AF-A0A932FXX0-F1
#
_entry.id   AF-A0A932FXX0-F1
#
_cell.length_a   1.000
_cell.length_b   1.000
_cell.length_c   1.000
_cell.angle_alpha   90.00
_cell.angle_beta   90.00
_cell.angle_gamma   90.00
#
_symmetry.space_group_name_H-M   'P 1'
#
loop_
_entity.id
_entity.type
_entity.pdbx_description
1 polymer ?
#
loop_
_entity_poly.entity_id
_entity_poly.type
_entity_poly.pdbx_seq_one_letter_code
_entity_poly.pdbx_strand_id
1 'polypeptide(L)' 'FYTDDLVRVCEEYQGDCVIYAGHEGCKMAWGSVALIRETCKEIGQPLLVFDMDAFSAPPAASGEIRRRIEEFFCTVVQP' A
#
# COMPACT_ATOMS: atom_id res chain seq x y z
N PHE A 1 8.37 -10.56 12.45
CA PHE A 1 8.33 -11.49 11.30
C PHE A 1 7.70 -10.83 10.08
N TYR A 2 6.39 -10.52 10.08
CA TYR A 2 5.73 -9.93 8.89
C TYR A 2 6.21 -8.51 8.53
N THR A 3 6.39 -7.65 9.52
CA THR A 3 6.91 -6.27 9.33
C THR A 3 8.39 -6.28 8.99
N ASP A 4 9.16 -7.23 9.53
CA ASP A 4 10.60 -7.36 9.25
C ASP A 4 10.84 -7.70 7.77
N ASP A 5 9.98 -8.53 7.16
CA ASP A 5 10.03 -8.80 5.73
C ASP A 5 9.72 -7.56 4.89
N LEU A 6 8.78 -6.71 5.33
CA LEU A 6 8.50 -5.44 4.67
C LEU A 6 9.75 -4.53 4.69
N VAL A 7 10.39 -4.38 5.85
CA VAL A 7 11.63 -3.58 5.97
C VAL A 7 12.71 -4.15 5.06
N ARG A 8 12.94 -5.46 5.11
CA ARG A 8 13.95 -6.13 4.28
C ARG A 8 13.71 -5.91 2.79
N VAL A 9 12.47 -6.04 2.32
CA VAL A 9 12.12 -5.82 0.90
C VAL A 9 12.31 -4.36 0.51
N CYS A 10 11.91 -3.40 1.36
CA CYS A 10 12.16 -1.98 1.09
C CYS A 10 13.66 -1.68 0.96
N GLU A 11 14.51 -2.26 1.82
CA GLU A 11 15.97 -2.09 1.76
C GLU A 11 16.59 -2.79 0.54
N GLU A 12 16.25 -4.06 0.31
CA GLU A 12 16.83 -4.91 -0.74
C GLU A 12 16.52 -4.40 -2.15
N TYR A 13 15.30 -3.90 -2.36
CA TYR A 13 14.86 -3.39 -3.65
C TYR A 13 14.96 -1.86 -3.77
N GLN A 14 15.50 -1.18 -2.75
CA GLN A 14 15.56 0.29 -2.69
C GLN A 14 14.18 0.93 -2.95
N GLY A 15 13.13 0.41 -2.31
CA GLY A 15 11.78 0.89 -2.51
C GLY A 15 11.60 2.33 -2.00
N ASP A 16 10.97 3.17 -2.81
CA ASP A 16 10.67 4.57 -2.47
C ASP A 16 9.31 4.77 -1.77
N CYS A 17 8.48 3.72 -1.76
CA CYS A 17 7.18 3.73 -1.10
C CYS A 17 6.60 2.31 -0.93
N VAL A 18 5.52 2.21 -0.16
CA VAL A 18 4.73 1.00 0.02
C VAL A 18 3.30 1.24 -0.47
N ILE A 19 2.77 0.29 -1.25
CA ILE A 19 1.36 0.26 -1.65
C ILE A 19 0.74 -1.02 -1.10
N TYR A 20 -0.29 -0.85 -0.27
CA TYR A 20 -1.10 -1.93 0.25
C TYR A 20 -2.48 -1.93 -0.40
N ALA A 21 -2.70 -2.86 -1.32
CA ALA A 21 -3.98 -3.09 -1.97
C ALA A 21 -4.69 -4.30 -1.33
N GLY A 22 -5.55 -4.03 -0.35
CA GLY A 22 -6.22 -5.07 0.44
C GLY A 22 -7.54 -5.52 -0.18
N HIS A 23 -7.82 -6.81 -0.19
CA HIS A 23 -9.15 -7.30 -0.54
C HIS A 23 -10.18 -6.92 0.54
N GLU A 24 -11.32 -6.34 0.16
CA GLU A 24 -12.35 -5.84 1.09
C GLU A 24 -12.76 -6.90 2.12
N GLY A 25 -12.95 -8.15 1.70
CA GLY A 25 -13.35 -9.25 2.59
C GLY A 25 -12.24 -9.85 3.47
N CYS A 26 -10.97 -9.49 3.27
CA CYS A 26 -9.86 -10.17 3.96
C CYS A 26 -9.54 -9.53 5.32
N LYS A 27 -10.30 -9.88 6.35
CA LYS A 27 -10.18 -9.30 7.71
C LYS A 27 -8.78 -9.45 8.32
N MET A 28 -8.11 -10.59 8.10
CA MET A 28 -6.75 -10.80 8.61
C MET A 28 -5.77 -9.80 7.99
N ALA A 29 -5.91 -9.56 6.68
CA ALA A 29 -5.07 -8.62 5.96
C ALA A 29 -5.32 -7.18 6.48
N TRP A 30 -6.58 -6.77 6.62
CA TRP A 30 -6.93 -5.46 7.21
C TRP A 30 -6.44 -5.28 8.64
N GLY A 31 -6.41 -6.35 9.44
CA GLY A 31 -5.85 -6.32 10.79
C GLY A 31 -4.36 -5.96 10.82
N SER A 32 -3.61 -6.24 9.75
CA SER A 32 -2.17 -5.94 9.65
C SER A 32 -1.86 -4.49 9.27
N VAL A 33 -2.84 -3.74 8.73
CA VAL A 33 -2.63 -2.39 8.19
C VAL A 33 -2.08 -1.42 9.24
N ALA A 34 -2.51 -1.54 10.50
CA ALA A 34 -1.97 -0.70 11.58
C ALA A 34 -0.47 -0.95 11.81
N LEU A 35 -0.03 -2.21 11.75
CA LEU A 35 1.38 -2.59 11.90
C LEU A 35 2.21 -2.11 10.70
N ILE A 36 1.69 -2.28 9.48
CA ILE A 36 2.34 -1.80 8.25
C ILE A 36 2.52 -0.28 8.32
N ARG A 37 1.49 0.45 8.76
CA ARG A 37 1.53 1.91 8.91
C ARG A 37 2.60 2.37 9.89
N GLU A 38 2.67 1.73 11.06
CA GLU A 38 3.69 2.09 12.06
C GLU A 38 5.09 1.77 11.53
N THR A 39 5.28 0.59 10.92
CA THR A 39 6.56 0.19 10.34
C THR A 39 7.02 1.16 9.25
N CYS A 40 6.13 1.52 8.31
CA CYS A 40 6.45 2.48 7.23
C CYS A 40 6.86 3.85 7.80
N LYS A 41 6.22 4.28 8.89
CA LYS A 41 6.56 5.52 9.59
C LYS A 41 7.95 5.44 10.25
N GLU A 42 8.29 4.30 10.86
CA GLU A 42 9.60 4.06 11.47
C GLU A 42 10.74 4.08 10.44
N ILE A 43 10.52 3.49 9.26
CA ILE A 43 11.53 3.47 8.18
C ILE A 43 11.46 4.68 7.23
N GLY A 44 10.58 5.65 7.51
CA GLY A 44 10.43 6.87 6.72
C GLY A 44 9.86 6.68 5.31
N GLN A 45 9.14 5.57 5.07
CA GLN A 45 8.58 5.23 3.77
C GLN A 45 7.13 5.71 3.63
N PRO A 46 6.76 6.39 2.53
CA PRO A 46 5.38 6.69 2.19
C PRO A 46 4.51 5.42 2.06
N LEU A 47 3.27 5.48 2.54
CA LEU A 47 2.33 4.36 2.47
C LEU A 47 0.98 4.78 1.85
N LEU A 48 0.57 4.08 0.79
CA LEU A 48 -0.78 4.14 0.23
C LEU A 48 -1.56 2.87 0.60
N VAL A 49 -2.76 3.03 1.17
CA VAL A 49 -3.66 1.92 1.52
C VAL A 49 -4.98 2.10 0.78
N PHE A 50 -5.42 1.07 0.06
CA PHE A 50 -6.74 1.03 -0.56
C PHE A 50 -7.33 -0.37 -0.60
N ASP A 51 -8.65 -0.43 -0.64
CA ASP A 51 -9.41 -1.63 -0.94
C ASP A 51 -9.45 -1.90 -2.45
N MET A 52 -9.36 -3.16 -2.84
CA MET A 52 -9.67 -3.58 -4.20
C MET A 52 -10.29 -4.98 -4.22
N ASP A 53 -11.20 -5.22 -5.16
CA ASP A 53 -11.65 -6.58 -5.49
C ASP A 53 -11.34 -6.87 -6.95
N ALA A 54 -10.35 -7.72 -7.20
CA ALA A 54 -9.96 -8.10 -8.56
C ALA A 54 -10.98 -9.02 -9.25
N PHE A 55 -11.90 -9.64 -8.50
CA PHE A 55 -12.86 -10.63 -9.00
C PHE A 55 -14.24 -10.03 -9.29
N SER A 56 -14.64 -9.00 -8.53
CA SER A 56 -15.96 -8.37 -8.68
C SER A 56 -15.95 -6.85 -8.85
N ALA A 57 -14.78 -6.27 -9.17
CA ALA A 57 -14.68 -4.83 -9.40
C ALA A 57 -15.61 -4.31 -10.50
N PRO A 58 -16.33 -3.20 -10.27
CA PRO A 58 -17.02 -2.51 -11.34
C PRO A 58 -16.01 -1.93 -12.35
N PRO A 59 -16.39 -1.72 -13.63
CA PRO A 59 -15.48 -1.22 -14.66
C PRO A 59 -14.75 0.08 -14.28
N ALA A 60 -15.40 0.96 -13.52
CA ALA A 60 -14.85 2.24 -13.06
C ALA A 60 -13.72 2.12 -12.02
N ALA A 61 -13.58 0.97 -11.35
CA ALA A 61 -12.61 0.79 -10.27
C ALA A 61 -11.15 0.95 -10.74
N SER A 62 -10.84 0.52 -11.96
CA SER A 62 -9.49 0.63 -12.52
C SER A 62 -9.03 2.08 -12.71
N GLY A 63 -9.94 2.97 -13.16
CA GLY A 63 -9.67 4.40 -13.30
C GLY A 63 -9.44 5.09 -11.96
N GLU A 64 -10.22 4.71 -10.94
CA GLU A 64 -10.06 5.26 -9.59
C GLU A 64 -8.77 4.79 -8.92
N ILE A 65 -8.43 3.50 -9.01
CA ILE A 65 -7.15 2.98 -8.50
C ILE A 65 -5.99 3.69 -9.18
N ARG A 66 -6.04 3.85 -10.51
CA ARG A 66 -5.03 4.60 -11.27
C ARG A 66 -4.89 6.03 -10.75
N ARG A 67 -6.00 6.76 -10.61
CA ARG A 67 -6.00 8.14 -10.11
C ARG A 67 -5.35 8.24 -8.73
N ARG A 68 -5.70 7.36 -7.80
CA ARG A 68 -5.14 7.33 -6.44
C ARG A 68 -3.64 7.06 -6.43
N ILE A 69 -3.18 6.16 -7.29
CA ILE A 69 -1.75 5.88 -7.45
C ILE A 69 -1.01 7.08 -8.05
N GLU A 70 -1.54 7.69 -9.12
CA GLU A 70 -0.97 8.90 -9.74
C GLU A 70 -0.86 10.05 -8.72
N GLU A 71 -1.93 10.31 -7.96
CA GLU A 71 -1.94 11.33 -6.91
C GLU A 71 -0.89 11.04 -5.83
N PHE A 72 -0.77 9.79 -5.37
CA PHE A 72 0.22 9.41 -4.37
C PHE A 72 1.65 9.64 -4.85
N PHE A 73 1.96 9.27 -6.10
CA PHE A 73 3.30 9.51 -6.66
C PHE A 73 3.61 11.00 -6.79
N CYS A 74 2.67 11.80 -7.34
CA CYS A 74 2.91 13.22 -7.60
C CYS A 74 2.90 14.10 -6.34
N THR A 75 2.31 13.66 -5.22
CA THR A 75 2.14 14.51 -4.02
C THR A 75 2.89 14.03 -2.80
N VAL A 76 3.25 12.74 -2.73
CA VAL A 76 3.88 12.15 -1.55
C VAL A 76 5.26 11.58 -1.85
N VAL A 77 5.41 10.85 -2.97
CA VAL A 77 6.66 10.15 -3.29
C VAL A 77 7.67 11.06 -4.00
N GLN A 78 7.22 11.92 -4.93
CA GLN A 78 8.05 12.90 -5.63
C GLN A 78 7.70 14.35 -5.23
N PRO A 79 7.88 14.77 -3.97
CA PRO A 79 7.70 16.17 -3.59
C PRO A 79 8.79 17.09 -4.18
#